data_AF-A0A2A9EP30-F1
#
_entry.id   AF-A0A2A9EP30-F1
#
_cell.length_a   1.000
_cell.length_b   1.000
_cell.length_c   1.000
_cell.angle_alpha   90.00
_cell.angle_beta   90.00
_cell.angle_gamma   90.00
#
_symmetry.space_group_name_H-M   'P 1'
#
loop_
_entity.id
_entity.type
_entity.pdbx_description
1 polymer ?
#
loop_
_entity_poly.entity_id
_entity_poly.type
_entity_poly.pdbx_seq_one_letter_code
_entity_poly.pdbx_strand_id
1 'polypeptide(L)'
;MCYTGGVDDGGSPRLGEVVPVAGLAVRVSRGLSGLVTAALVTLAVAACAAPAGGGGTAPPTASTAAPSSTAASGVPSGTATPSPTASSAGCPAGGTVPDGAATAPTADLDGDRRADTLWLSGGPTRTLGVRTASGAVLSTRFSSGSPIAAKALGQRLADGSAVVLLDTGRSVALYAVVDCELVPTRNVQGGQYTFDLGFTGYGTGVGCADVGNGLQLVGLNAAPSASGTTFEVTRTPIELQDRGASARNGRTEVLAKDVPDDDPAVTQARTVTCGDAPPPVAEPQS
;
A
#
# COMPACT_ATOMS: atom_id res chain seq x y z
N MET A 1 59.75 18.34 -15.69
CA MET A 1 59.99 17.49 -16.88
C MET A 1 58.66 17.28 -17.55
N CYS A 2 58.47 17.95 -18.68
CA CYS A 2 57.26 17.88 -19.50
C CYS A 2 57.42 16.75 -20.50
N TYR A 3 56.37 15.97 -20.77
CA TYR A 3 56.29 15.19 -22.00
C TYR A 3 54.86 15.30 -22.55
N THR A 4 54.78 16.01 -23.67
CA THR A 4 53.63 16.14 -24.55
C THR A 4 53.86 15.26 -25.77
N GLY A 5 52.79 14.66 -26.30
CA GLY A 5 52.69 14.35 -27.73
C GLY A 5 52.45 12.89 -28.09
N GLY A 6 51.49 12.67 -28.98
CA GLY A 6 51.32 11.43 -29.74
C GLY A 6 49.87 11.14 -30.11
N VAL A 7 49.36 11.80 -31.15
CA VAL A 7 48.12 11.43 -31.86
C VAL A 7 48.55 10.51 -33.01
N ASP A 8 47.90 9.36 -33.17
CA ASP A 8 47.96 8.58 -34.41
C ASP A 8 46.58 8.00 -34.74
N ASP A 9 46.19 8.26 -35.99
CA ASP A 9 44.97 7.87 -36.68
C ASP A 9 45.00 6.41 -37.17
N GLY A 10 43.80 5.83 -37.32
CA GLY A 10 43.51 4.97 -38.46
C GLY A 10 43.72 3.47 -38.30
N GLY A 11 42.60 2.74 -38.20
CA GLY A 11 42.61 1.30 -38.43
C GLY A 11 41.27 0.61 -38.16
N SER A 12 40.36 0.66 -39.13
CA SER A 12 39.20 -0.25 -39.18
C SER A 12 39.61 -1.61 -39.74
N PRO A 13 39.33 -2.73 -39.03
CA PRO A 13 39.06 -4.02 -39.66
C PRO A 13 37.54 -4.27 -39.65
N ARG A 14 36.90 -4.29 -40.82
CA ARG A 14 36.58 -5.50 -41.61
C ARG A 14 35.72 -6.53 -40.87
N LEU A 15 34.46 -6.51 -41.31
CA LEU A 15 33.44 -7.58 -41.34
C LEU A 15 34.02 -8.99 -41.14
N GLY A 16 33.57 -9.64 -40.07
CA GLY A 16 33.79 -11.05 -39.76
C GLY A 16 32.52 -11.65 -39.14
N GLU A 17 31.71 -12.24 -40.01
CA GLU A 17 30.99 -13.52 -39.84
C GLU A 17 31.01 -14.18 -38.45
N VAL A 18 29.86 -14.25 -37.76
CA VAL A 18 29.57 -15.31 -36.75
C VAL A 18 28.05 -15.62 -36.69
N VAL A 19 27.71 -16.78 -37.30
CA VAL A 19 26.84 -17.87 -36.83
C VAL A 19 25.35 -17.61 -36.50
N PRO A 20 24.41 -18.27 -37.21
CA PRO A 20 23.03 -18.40 -36.75
C PRO A 20 22.93 -19.41 -35.59
N VAL A 21 22.46 -18.96 -34.42
CA VAL A 21 22.10 -19.86 -33.32
C VAL A 21 20.79 -20.54 -33.65
N ALA A 22 20.91 -21.82 -33.99
CA ALA A 22 19.80 -22.74 -34.17
C ALA A 22 19.06 -23.00 -32.85
N GLY A 23 17.72 -22.95 -32.94
CA GLY A 23 16.76 -23.84 -32.29
C GLY A 23 17.01 -24.28 -30.85
N LEU A 24 16.21 -23.73 -29.94
CA LEU A 24 15.70 -24.50 -28.80
C LEU A 24 14.16 -24.49 -28.83
N ALA A 25 13.59 -25.45 -29.54
CA ALA A 25 12.18 -25.77 -29.45
C ALA A 25 11.92 -26.45 -28.10
N VAL A 26 11.41 -25.70 -27.12
CA VAL A 26 10.91 -26.27 -25.88
C VAL A 26 9.58 -26.96 -26.18
N ARG A 27 9.63 -28.28 -26.39
CA ARG A 27 8.47 -29.16 -26.32
C ARG A 27 8.05 -29.28 -24.86
N VAL A 28 6.97 -28.62 -24.46
CA VAL A 28 6.28 -28.98 -23.20
C VAL A 28 5.28 -30.09 -23.53
N SER A 29 5.61 -31.27 -23.01
CA SER A 29 4.88 -32.52 -23.07
C SER A 29 3.47 -32.39 -22.48
N ARG A 30 2.47 -32.78 -23.28
CA ARG A 30 1.11 -33.08 -22.83
C ARG A 30 1.14 -34.35 -21.98
N GLY A 31 1.01 -34.21 -20.67
CA GLY A 31 0.69 -35.30 -19.75
C GLY A 31 -0.82 -35.45 -19.64
N LEU A 32 -1.37 -36.48 -20.28
CA LEU A 32 -2.69 -37.05 -19.96
C LEU A 32 -2.59 -37.88 -18.66
N SER A 33 -3.75 -38.03 -18.02
CA SER A 33 -4.16 -39.13 -17.12
C SER A 33 -4.18 -38.81 -15.64
N GLY A 34 -5.38 -38.91 -15.06
CA GLY A 34 -5.60 -38.90 -13.62
C GLY A 34 -7.06 -38.79 -13.18
N LEU A 35 -7.93 -39.68 -13.68
CA LEU A 35 -9.25 -39.99 -13.10
C LEU A 35 -9.07 -40.62 -11.71
N VAL A 36 -9.58 -40.03 -10.62
CA VAL A 36 -9.94 -40.74 -9.35
C VAL A 36 -10.97 -39.88 -8.59
N THR A 37 -12.27 -40.17 -8.71
CA THR A 37 -13.15 -40.92 -7.78
C THR A 37 -13.79 -40.08 -6.67
N ALA A 38 -15.12 -39.97 -6.76
CA ALA A 38 -16.01 -39.43 -5.75
C ALA A 38 -16.05 -40.30 -4.48
N ALA A 39 -16.19 -39.66 -3.32
CA ALA A 39 -16.73 -40.30 -2.13
C ALA A 39 -17.60 -39.28 -1.36
N LEU A 40 -18.92 -39.48 -1.44
CA LEU A 40 -19.90 -38.96 -0.50
C LEU A 40 -19.61 -39.54 0.89
N VAL A 41 -19.55 -38.68 1.91
CA VAL A 41 -19.87 -39.08 3.29
C VAL A 41 -20.79 -38.02 3.89
N THR A 42 -22.08 -38.36 3.95
CA THR A 42 -23.08 -37.73 4.80
C THR A 42 -22.91 -38.24 6.23
N LEU A 43 -22.72 -37.36 7.21
CA LEU A 43 -22.97 -37.69 8.61
C LEU A 43 -23.70 -36.52 9.28
N ALA A 44 -25.00 -36.73 9.52
CA ALA A 44 -25.83 -35.93 10.39
C ALA A 44 -25.83 -36.57 11.77
N VAL A 45 -25.47 -35.83 12.84
CA VAL A 45 -25.87 -36.18 14.21
C VAL A 45 -26.06 -34.92 15.07
N ALA A 46 -27.34 -34.72 15.39
CA ALA A 46 -27.97 -34.30 16.65
C ALA A 46 -27.45 -33.13 17.50
N ALA A 47 -28.41 -32.23 17.72
CA ALA A 47 -28.51 -31.25 18.79
C ALA A 47 -28.44 -31.86 20.21
N CYS A 48 -27.88 -31.08 21.14
CA CYS A 48 -28.31 -31.08 22.54
C CYS A 48 -28.24 -29.67 23.10
N ALA A 49 -29.31 -29.28 23.78
CA ALA A 49 -29.52 -27.97 24.37
C ALA A 49 -29.43 -28.02 25.90
N ALA A 50 -29.08 -26.86 26.48
CA ALA A 50 -29.32 -26.36 27.84
C ALA A 50 -28.53 -27.02 29.01
N PRO A 51 -28.41 -26.39 30.21
CA PRO A 51 -29.01 -25.13 30.69
C PRO A 51 -28.04 -24.12 31.36
N ALA A 52 -28.62 -23.01 31.81
CA ALA A 52 -28.05 -21.92 32.62
C ALA A 52 -27.47 -22.37 33.97
N GLY A 53 -26.42 -21.65 34.42
CA GLY A 53 -25.89 -21.74 35.78
C GLY A 53 -25.27 -20.40 36.19
N GLY A 54 -25.95 -19.68 37.08
CA GLY A 54 -25.47 -18.44 37.67
C GLY A 54 -24.39 -18.67 38.72
N GLY A 55 -23.55 -17.66 38.93
CA GLY A 55 -22.54 -17.65 39.97
C GLY A 55 -21.85 -16.29 40.02
N GLY A 56 -22.47 -15.35 40.73
CA GLY A 56 -21.87 -14.05 41.02
C GLY A 56 -20.58 -14.21 41.83
N THR A 57 -19.56 -13.44 41.49
CA THR A 57 -18.40 -13.21 42.36
C THR A 57 -18.04 -11.72 42.30
N ALA A 58 -17.74 -11.20 43.48
CA ALA A 58 -17.68 -9.80 43.90
C ALA A 58 -16.67 -8.90 43.13
N PRO A 59 -16.88 -7.58 43.16
CA PRO A 59 -15.95 -6.60 42.59
C PRO A 59 -14.67 -6.48 43.45
N PRO A 60 -13.46 -6.43 42.84
CA PRO A 60 -12.29 -6.01 43.57
C PRO A 60 -12.25 -4.50 43.76
N THR A 61 -11.97 -4.16 45.01
CA THR A 61 -11.79 -2.88 45.69
C THR A 61 -10.95 -1.85 44.94
N ALA A 62 -11.46 -0.61 44.90
CA ALA A 62 -10.71 0.58 44.48
C ALA A 62 -9.49 0.80 45.39
N SER A 63 -8.30 0.87 44.80
CA SER A 63 -7.10 1.43 45.46
C SER A 63 -6.95 2.89 45.09
N THR A 64 -7.29 3.75 46.03
CA THR A 64 -6.93 5.17 46.07
C THR A 64 -5.44 5.29 46.39
N ALA A 65 -4.62 5.64 45.40
CA ALA A 65 -3.24 6.05 45.62
C ALA A 65 -3.18 7.59 45.69
N ALA A 66 -2.67 8.09 46.81
CA ALA A 66 -2.45 9.50 47.10
C ALA A 66 -1.28 10.08 46.27
N PRO A 67 -1.29 11.40 45.97
CA PRO A 67 -0.24 12.05 45.21
C PRO A 67 1.01 12.28 46.08
N SER A 68 2.16 11.81 45.62
CA SER A 68 3.47 12.18 46.19
C SER A 68 4.07 13.31 45.35
N SER A 69 4.10 14.51 45.92
CA SER A 69 4.84 15.66 45.43
C SER A 69 6.33 15.48 45.72
N THR A 70 7.14 15.40 44.66
CA THR A 70 8.60 15.56 44.75
C THR A 70 9.02 16.70 43.83
N ALA A 71 9.64 17.71 44.44
CA ALA A 71 10.14 18.90 43.78
C ALA A 71 11.53 18.68 43.17
N ALA A 72 11.73 19.33 42.02
CA ALA A 72 12.96 19.91 41.46
C ALA A 72 14.17 19.01 41.18
N SER A 73 14.61 19.00 39.91
CA SER A 73 15.86 19.69 39.48
C SER A 73 16.04 19.63 37.96
N GLY A 74 16.67 20.68 37.42
CA GLY A 74 16.63 21.09 36.03
C GLY A 74 17.19 20.12 34.99
N VAL A 75 16.57 20.15 33.82
CA VAL A 75 17.07 19.54 32.58
C VAL A 75 17.46 20.68 31.64
N PRO A 76 18.64 20.63 31.00
CA PRO A 76 19.13 21.70 30.15
C PRO A 76 18.19 21.94 28.97
N SER A 77 18.04 23.21 28.59
CA SER A 77 17.40 23.64 27.34
C SER A 77 18.10 22.99 26.14
N GLY A 78 17.57 21.85 25.72
CA GLY A 78 17.79 21.37 24.36
C GLY A 78 17.09 22.32 23.42
N THR A 79 17.85 22.89 22.48
CA THR A 79 17.32 23.63 21.34
C THR A 79 16.32 22.74 20.63
N ALA A 80 15.03 22.99 20.83
CA ALA A 80 13.98 22.34 20.06
C ALA A 80 14.17 22.76 18.60
N THR A 81 14.57 21.83 17.75
CA THR A 81 14.46 21.98 16.30
C THR A 81 13.01 22.33 16.00
N PRO A 82 12.71 23.47 15.35
CA PRO A 82 11.34 23.78 15.00
C PRO A 82 10.80 22.67 14.11
N SER A 83 9.72 22.00 14.54
CA SER A 83 8.90 21.21 13.62
C SER A 83 8.50 22.13 12.47
N PRO A 84 8.66 21.72 11.20
CA PRO A 84 8.27 22.55 10.07
C PRO A 84 6.79 22.88 10.21
N THR A 85 6.48 24.15 10.43
CA THR A 85 5.12 24.67 10.40
C THR A 85 4.57 24.35 9.01
N ALA A 86 3.52 23.52 8.94
CA ALA A 86 2.83 23.26 7.69
C ALA A 86 2.49 24.61 7.04
N SER A 87 3.07 24.87 5.88
CA SER A 87 2.83 26.12 5.16
C SER A 87 1.36 26.10 4.75
N SER A 88 0.56 26.98 5.33
CA SER A 88 -0.89 27.05 5.07
C SER A 88 -1.23 27.47 3.63
N ALA A 89 -0.24 27.64 2.78
CA ALA A 89 -0.38 28.05 1.38
C ALA A 89 -0.60 26.86 0.43
N GLY A 90 -0.31 25.62 0.86
CA GLY A 90 -0.29 24.46 -0.03
C GLY A 90 0.87 24.50 -1.03
N CYS A 91 0.75 23.71 -2.09
CA CYS A 91 1.74 23.66 -3.16
C CYS A 91 1.61 24.84 -4.15
N PRO A 92 2.74 25.36 -4.68
CA PRO A 92 2.69 26.45 -5.64
C PRO A 92 1.99 26.00 -6.93
N ALA A 93 1.07 26.84 -7.42
CA ALA A 93 0.30 26.55 -8.61
C ALA A 93 1.20 26.34 -9.85
N GLY A 94 0.86 25.35 -10.67
CA GLY A 94 1.63 25.03 -11.86
C GLY A 94 1.26 23.67 -12.48
N GLY A 95 1.59 23.50 -13.76
CA GLY A 95 1.26 22.30 -14.52
C GLY A 95 -0.18 22.24 -15.01
N THR A 96 -0.52 21.19 -15.76
CA THR A 96 -1.85 20.98 -16.33
C THR A 96 -2.23 19.51 -16.26
N VAL A 97 -3.51 19.25 -15.96
CA VAL A 97 -4.07 17.90 -16.06
C VAL A 97 -4.31 17.61 -17.54
N PRO A 98 -3.84 16.46 -18.09
CA PRO A 98 -4.07 16.12 -19.49
C PRO A 98 -5.55 16.00 -19.85
N ASP A 99 -5.91 16.40 -21.06
CA ASP A 99 -7.27 16.21 -21.59
C ASP A 99 -7.66 14.73 -21.61
N GLY A 100 -8.91 14.45 -21.25
CA GLY A 100 -9.44 13.09 -21.20
C GLY A 100 -9.00 12.27 -19.97
N ALA A 101 -8.23 12.84 -19.04
CA ALA A 101 -7.97 12.20 -17.76
C ALA A 101 -9.27 12.06 -16.95
N ALA A 102 -9.47 10.89 -16.33
CA ALA A 102 -10.50 10.73 -15.33
C ALA A 102 -10.08 11.44 -14.04
N THR A 103 -11.03 12.00 -13.31
CA THR A 103 -10.77 12.73 -12.07
C THR A 103 -11.74 12.34 -10.97
N ALA A 104 -11.30 12.32 -9.72
CA ALA A 104 -12.16 12.22 -8.55
C ALA A 104 -11.63 13.09 -7.39
N PRO A 105 -12.49 13.56 -6.48
CA PRO A 105 -12.04 14.21 -5.25
C PRO A 105 -11.12 13.30 -4.42
N THR A 106 -10.21 13.88 -3.65
CA THR A 106 -9.36 13.15 -2.70
C THR A 106 -9.16 13.96 -1.43
N ALA A 107 -8.46 13.41 -0.44
CA ALA A 107 -8.10 14.13 0.78
C ALA A 107 -7.22 15.36 0.48
N ASP A 108 -6.96 16.18 1.48
CA ASP A 108 -5.93 17.22 1.42
C ASP A 108 -4.54 16.57 1.38
N LEU A 109 -3.83 16.62 0.24
CA LEU A 109 -2.52 16.01 0.05
C LEU A 109 -1.37 17.03 0.10
N ASP A 110 -1.63 18.34 0.10
CA ASP A 110 -0.60 19.40 0.18
C ASP A 110 -0.55 20.18 1.50
N GLY A 111 -1.54 20.01 2.36
CA GLY A 111 -1.61 20.57 3.71
C GLY A 111 -2.34 21.91 3.78
N ASP A 112 -3.04 22.35 2.72
CA ASP A 112 -3.80 23.61 2.69
C ASP A 112 -5.19 23.51 3.36
N ARG A 113 -5.54 22.33 3.91
CA ARG A 113 -6.82 21.98 4.55
C ARG A 113 -8.01 21.95 3.60
N ARG A 114 -7.79 21.85 2.29
CA ARG A 114 -8.84 21.73 1.28
C ARG A 114 -8.66 20.43 0.52
N ALA A 115 -9.78 19.85 0.10
CA ALA A 115 -9.76 18.60 -0.65
C ALA A 115 -9.11 18.80 -2.03
N ASP A 116 -8.24 17.87 -2.42
CA ASP A 116 -7.59 17.87 -3.72
C ASP A 116 -8.38 17.05 -4.75
N THR A 117 -7.83 16.92 -5.96
CA THR A 117 -8.36 16.06 -7.02
C THR A 117 -7.31 15.04 -7.45
N LEU A 118 -7.62 13.74 -7.37
CA LEU A 118 -6.83 12.71 -8.05
C LEU A 118 -7.22 12.60 -9.51
N TRP A 119 -6.27 12.23 -10.36
CA TRP A 119 -6.53 11.96 -11.76
C TRP A 119 -5.69 10.80 -12.31
N LEU A 120 -6.26 10.12 -13.30
CA LEU A 120 -5.60 9.05 -14.05
C LEU A 120 -5.77 9.32 -15.54
N SER A 121 -4.66 9.31 -16.28
CA SER A 121 -4.68 9.34 -17.74
C SER A 121 -4.59 7.92 -18.31
N GLY A 122 -5.47 7.60 -19.26
CA GLY A 122 -5.34 6.40 -20.09
C GLY A 122 -4.35 6.60 -21.25
N GLY A 123 -4.26 5.61 -22.13
CA GLY A 123 -3.46 5.67 -23.37
C GLY A 123 -2.04 5.10 -23.23
N PRO A 124 -1.13 5.41 -24.18
CA PRO A 124 0.18 4.76 -24.28
C PRO A 124 1.15 5.15 -23.15
N THR A 125 0.90 6.26 -22.46
CA THR A 125 1.64 6.68 -21.27
C THR A 125 0.66 6.90 -20.12
N ARG A 126 0.51 5.86 -19.30
CA ARG A 126 -0.37 5.89 -18.14
C ARG A 126 0.26 6.75 -17.04
N THR A 127 -0.52 7.70 -16.52
CA THR A 127 -0.04 8.69 -15.56
C THR A 127 -1.01 8.79 -14.40
N LEU A 128 -0.47 8.79 -13.20
CA LEU A 128 -1.16 9.12 -11.97
C LEU A 128 -0.81 10.56 -11.59
N GLY A 129 -1.78 11.33 -11.14
CA GLY A 129 -1.48 12.63 -10.58
C GLY A 129 -2.50 13.16 -9.61
N VAL A 130 -2.11 14.27 -8.99
CA VAL A 130 -2.87 15.05 -8.03
C VAL A 130 -2.94 16.48 -8.58
N ARG A 131 -4.14 17.07 -8.59
CA ARG A 131 -4.31 18.51 -8.71
C ARG A 131 -4.71 19.04 -7.34
N THR A 132 -3.85 19.85 -6.75
CA THR A 132 -4.10 20.41 -5.43
C THR A 132 -5.12 21.55 -5.49
N ALA A 133 -5.78 21.82 -4.38
CA ALA A 133 -6.73 22.93 -4.26
C ALA A 133 -6.03 24.31 -4.36
N SER A 134 -4.74 24.37 -4.07
CA SER A 134 -3.81 25.49 -4.29
C SER A 134 -3.40 25.69 -5.76
N GLY A 135 -3.72 24.72 -6.64
CA GLY A 135 -3.55 24.82 -8.09
C GLY A 135 -2.30 24.15 -8.66
N ALA A 136 -1.55 23.39 -7.86
CA ALA A 136 -0.42 22.59 -8.33
C ALA A 136 -0.92 21.31 -9.04
N VAL A 137 -0.19 20.84 -10.04
CA VAL A 137 -0.41 19.55 -10.69
C VAL A 137 0.85 18.70 -10.53
N LEU A 138 0.73 17.66 -9.71
CA LEU A 138 1.77 16.69 -9.42
C LEU A 138 1.49 15.41 -10.19
N SER A 139 2.49 14.79 -10.79
CA SER A 139 2.27 13.56 -11.57
C SER A 139 3.48 12.65 -11.63
N THR A 140 3.20 11.37 -11.82
CA THR A 140 4.19 10.34 -12.11
C THR A 140 3.65 9.35 -13.12
N ARG A 141 4.54 8.86 -13.97
CA ARG A 141 4.21 7.77 -14.89
C ARG A 141 4.18 6.46 -14.12
N PHE A 142 3.34 5.54 -14.58
CA PHE A 142 3.36 4.16 -14.10
C PHE A 142 3.17 3.19 -15.26
N SER A 143 3.64 1.96 -15.07
CA SER A 143 3.44 0.86 -16.00
C SER A 143 2.71 -0.27 -15.30
N SER A 144 1.73 -0.88 -15.96
CA SER A 144 1.15 -2.13 -15.51
C SER A 144 0.92 -3.04 -16.71
N GLY A 145 1.32 -4.31 -16.56
CA GLY A 145 0.99 -5.38 -17.51
C GLY A 145 -0.43 -5.92 -17.34
N SER A 146 -1.24 -5.33 -16.46
CA SER A 146 -2.64 -5.70 -16.26
C SER A 146 -3.51 -5.09 -17.36
N PRO A 147 -4.42 -5.88 -17.97
CA PRO A 147 -5.43 -5.37 -18.90
C PRO A 147 -6.57 -4.63 -18.18
N ILE A 148 -6.59 -4.67 -16.84
CA ILE A 148 -7.59 -3.98 -16.03
C ILE A 148 -7.16 -2.53 -15.84
N ALA A 149 -8.13 -1.63 -15.93
CA ALA A 149 -7.92 -0.23 -15.65
C ALA A 149 -7.51 0.01 -14.21
N ALA A 150 -6.53 0.90 -14.03
CA ALA A 150 -6.04 1.25 -12.72
C ALA A 150 -7.08 2.06 -11.94
N LYS A 151 -7.02 1.97 -10.62
CA LYS A 151 -7.77 2.81 -9.69
C LYS A 151 -6.81 3.49 -8.73
N ALA A 152 -7.13 4.70 -8.31
CA ALA A 152 -6.34 5.41 -7.32
C ALA A 152 -7.20 6.03 -6.23
N LEU A 153 -6.73 5.95 -4.99
CA LEU A 153 -7.27 6.67 -3.85
C LEU A 153 -6.14 7.38 -3.11
N GLY A 154 -6.46 8.48 -2.45
CA GLY A 154 -5.50 9.31 -1.73
C GLY A 154 -6.04 9.64 -0.34
N GLN A 155 -5.14 9.71 0.64
CA GLN A 155 -5.48 9.98 2.02
C GLN A 155 -4.34 10.71 2.73
N ARG A 156 -4.69 11.53 3.72
CA ARG A 156 -3.75 12.04 4.72
C ARG A 156 -3.89 11.23 6.01
N LEU A 157 -2.76 10.72 6.49
CA LEU A 157 -2.70 9.89 7.70
C LEU A 157 -2.47 10.73 8.95
N ALA A 158 -2.61 10.10 10.13
CA ALA A 158 -2.50 10.79 11.41
C ALA A 158 -1.10 11.36 11.71
N ASP A 159 -0.05 10.77 11.12
CA ASP A 159 1.33 11.27 11.20
C ASP A 159 1.59 12.48 10.27
N GLY A 160 0.58 12.89 9.51
CA GLY A 160 0.66 13.97 8.53
C GLY A 160 1.16 13.53 7.15
N SER A 161 1.53 12.25 6.95
CA SER A 161 1.92 11.74 5.63
C SER A 161 0.72 11.77 4.68
N ALA A 162 0.95 12.22 3.44
CA ALA A 162 -0.04 12.23 2.37
C ALA A 162 0.30 11.12 1.37
N VAL A 163 -0.57 10.11 1.27
CA VAL A 163 -0.33 8.91 0.47
C VAL A 163 -1.32 8.76 -0.67
N VAL A 164 -0.89 8.11 -1.75
CA VAL A 164 -1.74 7.69 -2.86
C VAL A 164 -1.52 6.20 -3.11
N LEU A 165 -2.59 5.43 -3.11
CA LEU A 165 -2.61 4.01 -3.43
C LEU A 165 -3.07 3.84 -4.88
N LEU A 166 -2.22 3.22 -5.71
CA LEU A 166 -2.53 2.92 -7.11
C LEU A 166 -2.76 1.42 -7.27
N ASP A 167 -4.02 1.01 -7.34
CA ASP A 167 -4.44 -0.35 -7.60
C ASP A 167 -4.47 -0.64 -9.10
N THR A 168 -3.77 -1.68 -9.54
CA THR A 168 -3.71 -2.11 -10.94
C THR A 168 -4.45 -3.44 -11.19
N GLY A 169 -5.17 -3.95 -10.18
CA GLY A 169 -5.84 -5.25 -10.16
C GLY A 169 -4.91 -6.43 -9.88
N ARG A 170 -3.59 -6.22 -9.87
CA ARG A 170 -2.58 -7.23 -9.50
C ARG A 170 -1.79 -6.84 -8.27
N SER A 171 -1.57 -5.54 -8.11
CA SER A 171 -0.82 -4.97 -7.01
C SER A 171 -1.28 -3.54 -6.77
N VAL A 172 -1.07 -3.06 -5.54
CA VAL A 172 -1.26 -1.67 -5.14
C VAL A 172 0.10 -1.03 -4.95
N ALA A 173 0.45 -0.08 -5.79
CA ALA A 173 1.68 0.69 -5.63
C ALA A 173 1.45 1.89 -4.69
N LEU A 174 2.37 2.11 -3.74
CA LEU A 174 2.31 3.21 -2.79
C LEU A 174 3.13 4.40 -3.29
N TYR A 175 2.52 5.58 -3.25
CA TYR A 175 3.14 6.87 -3.51
C TYR A 175 2.90 7.80 -2.34
N ALA A 176 3.75 8.81 -2.20
CA ALA A 176 3.59 9.90 -1.25
C ALA A 176 3.67 11.26 -1.94
N VAL A 177 2.97 12.25 -1.39
CA VAL A 177 3.15 13.66 -1.75
C VAL A 177 4.15 14.28 -0.77
N VAL A 178 5.35 14.57 -1.28
CA VAL A 178 6.49 15.05 -0.50
C VAL A 178 7.10 16.23 -1.23
N ASP A 179 7.27 17.35 -0.55
CA ASP A 179 7.86 18.58 -1.11
C ASP A 179 7.21 19.03 -2.44
N CYS A 180 5.89 18.89 -2.52
CA CYS A 180 5.11 19.18 -3.73
C CYS A 180 5.53 18.33 -4.94
N GLU A 181 5.93 17.09 -4.70
CA GLU A 181 6.13 16.07 -5.72
C GLU A 181 5.38 14.79 -5.36
N LEU A 182 4.87 14.10 -6.38
CA LEU A 182 4.28 12.78 -6.22
C LEU A 182 5.36 11.73 -6.46
N VAL A 183 5.87 11.15 -5.37
CA VAL A 183 7.04 10.25 -5.41
C VAL A 183 6.67 8.81 -5.09
N PRO A 184 7.31 7.81 -5.73
CA PRO A 184 7.15 6.42 -5.33
C PRO A 184 7.71 6.20 -3.93
N THR A 185 6.90 5.65 -3.02
CA THR A 185 7.38 5.25 -1.70
C THR A 185 8.34 4.07 -1.84
N ARG A 186 9.47 4.11 -1.14
CA ARG A 186 10.51 3.08 -1.21
C ARG A 186 10.42 2.09 -0.05
N ASN A 187 10.58 0.80 -0.34
CA ASN A 187 10.74 -0.23 0.68
C ASN A 187 12.19 -0.28 1.20
N VAL A 188 12.44 -1.11 2.21
CA VAL A 188 13.77 -1.27 2.82
C VAL A 188 14.84 -1.82 1.85
N GLN A 189 14.43 -2.41 0.73
CA GLN A 189 15.30 -2.88 -0.34
C GLN A 189 15.56 -1.80 -1.42
N GLY A 190 15.00 -0.59 -1.28
CA GLY A 190 15.11 0.50 -2.25
C GLY A 190 14.19 0.37 -3.47
N GLY A 191 13.40 -0.70 -3.56
CA GLY A 191 12.35 -0.88 -4.56
C GLY A 191 11.13 -0.02 -4.27
N GLN A 192 10.24 0.15 -5.24
CA GLN A 192 8.94 0.75 -4.97
C GLN A 192 8.15 -0.15 -4.02
N TYR A 193 7.55 0.43 -2.98
CA TYR A 193 6.70 -0.28 -2.05
C TYR A 193 5.38 -0.63 -2.74
N THR A 194 5.06 -1.92 -2.76
CA THR A 194 3.85 -2.46 -3.40
C THR A 194 3.21 -3.51 -2.52
N PHE A 195 1.88 -3.49 -2.45
CA PHE A 195 1.08 -4.59 -1.93
C PHE A 195 0.72 -5.52 -3.08
N ASP A 196 0.85 -6.81 -2.87
CA ASP A 196 0.83 -7.88 -3.86
C ASP A 196 -0.53 -8.56 -4.05
N LEU A 197 -1.58 -8.10 -3.35
CA LEU A 197 -2.97 -8.58 -3.46
C LEU A 197 -3.10 -10.13 -3.56
N GLY A 198 -2.34 -10.86 -2.75
CA GLY A 198 -2.42 -12.32 -2.60
C GLY A 198 -1.40 -13.14 -3.40
N PHE A 199 -0.43 -12.52 -4.08
CA PHE A 199 0.57 -13.26 -4.88
C PHE A 199 1.87 -13.65 -4.14
N THR A 200 2.24 -12.95 -3.08
CA THR A 200 3.48 -13.14 -2.27
C THR A 200 3.22 -13.26 -0.76
N GLY A 201 1.97 -13.09 -0.30
CA GLY A 201 1.52 -13.43 1.05
C GLY A 201 1.49 -12.28 2.06
N TYR A 202 1.63 -11.02 1.64
CA TYR A 202 1.65 -9.86 2.55
C TYR A 202 0.40 -8.99 2.51
N GLY A 203 -0.58 -9.36 1.69
CA GLY A 203 -1.92 -8.79 1.76
C GLY A 203 -2.77 -9.20 0.58
N THR A 204 -4.02 -9.59 0.84
CA THR A 204 -5.09 -9.66 -0.16
C THR A 204 -5.77 -8.30 -0.36
N GLY A 205 -5.39 -7.29 0.42
CA GLY A 205 -5.97 -5.96 0.42
C GLY A 205 -5.12 -4.94 1.19
N VAL A 206 -5.56 -3.69 1.13
CA VAL A 206 -4.91 -2.54 1.77
C VAL A 206 -5.99 -1.71 2.45
N GLY A 207 -5.71 -1.29 3.68
CA GLY A 207 -6.63 -0.54 4.52
C GLY A 207 -5.97 0.68 5.13
N CYS A 208 -6.78 1.55 5.71
CA CYS A 208 -6.33 2.44 6.77
C CYS A 208 -7.17 2.19 8.01
N ALA A 209 -6.49 2.08 9.16
CA ALA A 209 -7.10 1.74 10.43
C ALA A 209 -6.44 2.52 11.56
N ASP A 210 -7.20 2.79 12.62
CA ASP A 210 -6.61 3.27 13.87
C ASP A 210 -5.95 2.09 14.61
N VAL A 211 -4.65 2.19 14.81
CA VAL A 211 -3.83 1.20 15.53
C VAL A 211 -3.23 1.80 16.81
N GLY A 212 -3.91 2.77 17.41
CA GLY A 212 -3.58 3.37 18.71
C GLY A 212 -2.97 4.77 18.62
N ASN A 213 -2.59 5.22 17.42
CA ASN A 213 -2.02 6.55 17.18
C ASN A 213 -2.78 7.31 16.07
N GLY A 214 -4.06 6.98 15.87
CA GLY A 214 -4.88 7.51 14.79
C GLY A 214 -4.75 6.72 13.49
N LEU A 215 -5.32 7.24 12.42
CA LEU A 215 -5.41 6.60 11.11
C LEU A 215 -4.01 6.30 10.53
N GLN A 216 -3.70 5.01 10.35
CA GLN A 216 -2.47 4.53 9.73
C GLN A 216 -2.75 3.61 8.55
N LEU A 217 -1.83 3.57 7.60
CA LEU A 217 -1.86 2.62 6.49
C LEU A 217 -1.53 1.22 6.99
N VAL A 218 -2.30 0.23 6.54
CA VAL A 218 -2.13 -1.17 6.92
C VAL A 218 -2.25 -2.10 5.71
N GLY A 219 -1.40 -3.12 5.65
CA GLY A 219 -1.63 -4.30 4.81
C GLY A 219 -2.60 -5.25 5.50
N LEU A 220 -3.58 -5.77 4.76
CA LEU A 220 -4.55 -6.74 5.26
C LEU A 220 -4.44 -8.04 4.47
N ASN A 221 -4.36 -9.16 5.17
CA ASN A 221 -4.20 -10.48 4.55
C ASN A 221 -5.23 -11.46 5.08
N ALA A 222 -6.06 -12.03 4.20
CA ALA A 222 -6.94 -13.15 4.51
C ALA A 222 -6.33 -14.45 3.95
N ALA A 223 -5.64 -15.20 4.81
CA ALA A 223 -5.00 -16.45 4.44
C ALA A 223 -6.00 -17.62 4.62
N PRO A 224 -6.30 -18.42 3.57
CA PRO A 224 -7.15 -19.59 3.72
C PRO A 224 -6.47 -20.68 4.56
N SER A 225 -7.25 -21.40 5.34
CA SER A 225 -6.82 -22.65 5.97
C SER A 225 -6.57 -23.74 4.92
N ALA A 226 -5.98 -24.86 5.32
CA ALA A 226 -5.68 -25.96 4.40
C ALA A 226 -6.94 -26.55 3.71
N SER A 227 -8.11 -26.45 4.34
CA SER A 227 -9.39 -26.86 3.74
C SER A 227 -9.99 -25.81 2.81
N GLY A 228 -9.51 -24.56 2.85
CA GLY A 228 -10.07 -23.43 2.11
C GLY A 228 -11.44 -22.95 2.60
N THR A 229 -11.92 -23.47 3.73
CA THR A 229 -13.26 -23.17 4.27
C THR A 229 -13.25 -22.09 5.34
N THR A 230 -12.09 -21.83 5.93
CA THR A 230 -11.89 -20.81 6.96
C THR A 230 -10.67 -19.97 6.64
N PHE A 231 -10.58 -18.79 7.26
CA PHE A 231 -9.51 -17.83 7.03
C PHE A 231 -8.89 -17.37 8.34
N GLU A 232 -7.59 -17.11 8.30
CA GLU A 232 -6.90 -16.27 9.27
C GLU A 232 -6.73 -14.88 8.66
N VAL A 233 -7.24 -13.85 9.33
CA VAL A 233 -7.09 -12.46 8.91
C VAL A 233 -6.01 -11.81 9.74
N THR A 234 -5.00 -11.26 9.09
CA THR A 234 -3.90 -10.52 9.72
C THR A 234 -3.83 -9.08 9.22
N ARG A 235 -3.29 -8.21 10.07
CA ARG A 235 -3.05 -6.79 9.79
C ARG A 235 -1.61 -6.47 10.07
N THR A 236 -0.96 -5.81 9.12
CA THR A 236 0.42 -5.35 9.25
C THR A 236 0.44 -3.83 9.11
N PRO A 237 0.75 -3.07 10.18
CA PRO A 237 0.97 -1.64 10.06
C PRO A 237 2.09 -1.31 9.09
N ILE A 238 1.90 -0.29 8.27
CA ILE A 238 2.95 0.21 7.38
C ILE A 238 3.56 1.45 8.01
N GLU A 239 4.80 1.31 8.44
CA GLU A 239 5.55 2.36 9.12
C GLU A 239 6.16 3.28 8.07
N LEU A 240 5.47 4.38 7.80
CA LEU A 240 5.93 5.43 6.92
C LEU A 240 7.04 6.24 7.59
N GLN A 241 8.01 6.62 6.78
CA GLN A 241 9.18 7.40 7.13
C GLN A 241 9.36 8.48 6.07
N ASP A 242 10.07 9.55 6.42
CA ASP A 242 10.36 10.66 5.49
C ASP A 242 9.09 11.21 4.82
N ARG A 243 8.03 11.42 5.62
CA ARG A 243 6.69 11.87 5.17
C ARG A 243 6.02 10.94 4.15
N GLY A 244 6.39 9.66 4.17
CA GLY A 244 5.89 8.63 3.27
C GLY A 244 6.81 8.34 2.08
N ALA A 245 7.95 9.01 1.93
CA ALA A 245 8.90 8.69 0.86
C ALA A 245 9.54 7.29 1.05
N SER A 246 9.58 6.78 2.28
CA SER A 246 10.04 5.43 2.58
C SER A 246 9.06 4.71 3.52
N ALA A 247 9.03 3.37 3.46
CA ALA A 247 8.11 2.54 4.22
C ALA A 247 8.72 1.19 4.59
N ARG A 248 8.32 0.65 5.73
CA ARG A 248 8.62 -0.72 6.16
C ARG A 248 7.40 -1.36 6.83
N ASN A 249 7.42 -2.68 6.90
CA ASN A 249 6.38 -3.43 7.59
C ASN A 249 6.64 -3.37 9.10
N GLY A 250 5.63 -2.98 9.85
CA GLY A 250 5.60 -3.11 11.30
C GLY A 250 5.27 -4.55 11.73
N ARG A 251 4.93 -4.71 13.00
CA ARG A 251 4.55 -6.01 13.56
C ARG A 251 3.17 -6.44 13.08
N THR A 252 3.10 -7.61 12.45
CA THR A 252 1.84 -8.23 12.06
C THR A 252 1.05 -8.72 13.27
N GLU A 253 -0.25 -8.48 13.26
CA GLU A 253 -1.23 -8.89 14.26
C GLU A 253 -2.31 -9.77 13.63
N VAL A 254 -2.82 -10.73 14.39
CA VAL A 254 -3.99 -11.52 14.00
C VAL A 254 -5.24 -10.76 14.42
N LEU A 255 -6.13 -10.50 13.46
CA LEU A 255 -7.44 -9.89 13.71
C LEU A 255 -8.53 -10.92 13.93
N ALA A 256 -8.51 -12.01 13.16
CA ALA A 256 -9.50 -13.07 13.21
C ALA A 256 -8.87 -14.42 12.86
N LYS A 257 -9.37 -15.49 13.45
CA LYS A 257 -8.94 -16.87 13.21
C LYS A 257 -10.12 -17.76 12.96
N ASP A 258 -9.94 -18.70 12.04
CA ASP A 258 -10.92 -19.73 11.69
C ASP A 258 -12.30 -19.16 11.34
N VAL A 259 -12.32 -17.96 10.74
CA VAL A 259 -13.55 -17.28 10.33
C VAL A 259 -13.99 -17.72 8.93
N PRO A 260 -15.31 -17.75 8.63
CA PRO A 260 -15.81 -18.13 7.32
C PRO A 260 -15.49 -17.06 6.25
N ASP A 261 -15.68 -17.41 4.98
CA ASP A 261 -15.37 -16.53 3.83
C ASP A 261 -16.17 -15.22 3.81
N ASP A 262 -17.41 -15.25 4.31
CA ASP A 262 -18.32 -14.11 4.38
C ASP A 262 -18.12 -13.24 5.63
N ASP A 263 -17.14 -13.55 6.47
CA ASP A 263 -16.79 -12.74 7.62
C ASP A 263 -16.40 -11.31 7.18
N PRO A 264 -16.88 -10.25 7.87
CA PRO A 264 -16.55 -8.87 7.52
C PRO A 264 -15.04 -8.58 7.48
N ALA A 265 -14.24 -9.24 8.33
CA ALA A 265 -12.78 -9.06 8.34
C ALA A 265 -12.14 -9.66 7.08
N VAL A 266 -12.65 -10.80 6.60
CA VAL A 266 -12.20 -11.42 5.34
C VAL A 266 -12.58 -10.53 4.15
N THR A 267 -13.81 -10.04 4.13
CA THR A 267 -14.29 -9.13 3.08
C THR A 267 -13.45 -7.86 3.04
N GLN A 268 -13.20 -7.23 4.20
CA GLN A 268 -12.38 -6.03 4.29
C GLN A 268 -10.95 -6.29 3.82
N ALA A 269 -10.35 -7.41 4.25
CA ALA A 269 -8.99 -7.79 3.88
C ALA A 269 -8.79 -8.10 2.40
N ARG A 270 -9.86 -8.15 1.59
CA ARG A 270 -9.82 -8.33 0.13
C ARG A 270 -10.11 -7.05 -0.66
N THR A 271 -10.16 -5.91 0.02
CA THR A 271 -10.46 -4.62 -0.61
C THR A 271 -9.29 -3.66 -0.48
N VAL A 272 -9.30 -2.62 -1.32
CA VAL A 272 -8.39 -1.47 -1.23
C VAL A 272 -9.21 -0.27 -0.79
N THR A 273 -9.09 0.11 0.48
CA THR A 273 -9.83 1.21 1.11
C THR A 273 -8.91 1.98 2.06
N CYS A 274 -9.27 3.20 2.46
CA CYS A 274 -8.45 3.94 3.41
C CYS A 274 -9.27 4.97 4.20
N GLY A 275 -9.88 4.50 5.30
CA GLY A 275 -10.76 5.33 6.14
C GLY A 275 -11.90 5.93 5.33
N ASP A 276 -12.21 7.19 5.59
CA ASP A 276 -13.28 7.94 4.91
C ASP A 276 -12.81 8.60 3.60
N ALA A 277 -11.76 8.05 2.96
CA ALA A 277 -11.31 8.56 1.67
C ALA A 277 -12.47 8.56 0.65
N PRO A 278 -12.58 9.60 -0.20
CA PRO A 278 -13.56 9.60 -1.28
C PRO A 278 -13.40 8.38 -2.20
N PRO A 279 -14.45 8.02 -2.98
CA PRO A 279 -14.36 6.94 -3.94
C PRO A 279 -13.15 7.09 -4.88
N PRO A 280 -12.49 5.97 -5.24
CA PRO A 280 -11.30 6.03 -6.07
C PRO A 280 -11.60 6.56 -7.48
N VAL A 281 -10.65 7.29 -8.06
CA VAL A 281 -10.66 7.56 -9.50
C VAL A 281 -10.33 6.26 -10.23
N ALA A 282 -11.06 5.96 -11.31
CA ALA A 282 -10.76 4.86 -12.21
C ALA A 282 -10.22 5.41 -13.52
N GLU A 283 -9.18 4.78 -14.06
CA GLU A 283 -8.59 5.13 -15.34
C GLU A 283 -9.65 5.05 -16.46
N PRO A 284 -9.66 6.02 -17.40
CA PRO A 284 -10.53 5.96 -18.58
C PRO A 284 -10.31 4.64 -19.35
N GLN A 285 -11.40 3.97 -19.71
CA GLN A 285 -11.31 2.85 -20.65
C GLN A 285 -11.04 3.44 -22.04
N SER A 286 -9.95 2.98 -22.68
CA SER A 286 -9.66 3.27 -24.09
C SER A 286 -10.48 2.40 -25.03
#